data_AF-A0A645IFX0-F1
#
_entry.id   AF-A0A645IFX0-F1
#
_cell.length_a   1.000
_cell.length_b   1.000
_cell.length_c   1.000
_cell.angle_alpha   90.00
_cell.angle_beta   90.00
_cell.angle_gamma   90.00
#
_symmetry.space_group_name_H-M   'P 1'
#
loop_
_entity.id
_entity.type
_entity.pdbx_description
1 polymer ?
#
loop_
_entity_poly.entity_id
_entity_poly.type
_entity_poly.pdbx_seq_one_letter_code
_entity_poly.pdbx_strand_id
1 'polypeptide(L)'
;MYCGLEARVPFADHRIIEYLYNVPWNMKCVNGVEKSLLREACADLLPEEVLHRKKSPYPKTYNPNFHKLVYGRFSQILENPNAPVMAFIDQKKARDFMALPVEYGKPWFGQLMAAPQMAAYILQVNGWMEKFHL
;
A
#
# COMPACT_ATOMS: atom_id res chain seq x y z
N MET A 1 -17.20 -12.29 0.77
CA MET A 1 -16.01 -12.76 1.52
C MET A 1 -15.67 -14.15 1.03
N TYR A 2 -14.45 -14.40 0.53
CA TYR A 2 -14.09 -15.65 -0.15
C TYR A 2 -13.97 -16.88 0.79
N CYS A 3 -13.75 -16.65 2.09
CA CYS A 3 -13.51 -17.70 3.09
C CYS A 3 -14.48 -17.68 4.29
N GLY A 4 -15.67 -17.06 4.14
CA GLY A 4 -16.65 -17.01 5.24
C GLY A 4 -16.23 -16.18 6.47
N LEU A 5 -15.16 -15.39 6.37
CA LEU A 5 -14.69 -14.49 7.44
C LEU A 5 -15.19 -13.06 7.23
N GLU A 6 -15.77 -12.47 8.28
CA GLU A 6 -16.16 -11.06 8.34
C GLU A 6 -15.07 -10.22 9.02
N ALA A 7 -14.47 -9.30 8.27
CA ALA A 7 -13.58 -8.29 8.83
C ALA A 7 -14.41 -7.10 9.34
N ARG A 8 -14.22 -6.72 10.61
CA ARG A 8 -14.78 -5.50 11.19
C ARG A 8 -13.70 -4.44 11.37
N VAL A 9 -14.07 -3.18 11.20
CA VAL A 9 -13.17 -2.03 11.28
C VAL A 9 -13.66 -1.01 12.31
N PRO A 10 -13.51 -1.28 13.63
CA PRO A 10 -14.12 -0.44 14.68
C PRO A 10 -13.74 1.04 14.62
N PHE A 11 -12.51 1.37 14.20
CA PHE A 11 -12.08 2.77 14.05
C PHE A 11 -12.76 3.51 12.89
N ALA A 12 -13.43 2.82 11.97
CA ALA A 12 -14.21 3.41 10.89
C ALA A 12 -15.69 3.64 11.29
N ASP A 13 -16.04 3.46 12.56
CA ASP A 13 -17.36 3.78 13.08
C ASP A 13 -17.63 5.29 12.97
N HIS A 14 -18.79 5.66 12.39
CA HIS A 14 -19.13 7.05 12.12
C HIS A 14 -19.17 7.90 13.39
N ARG A 15 -19.54 7.33 14.56
CA ARG A 15 -19.61 8.06 15.84
C ARG A 15 -18.22 8.50 16.30
N ILE A 16 -17.21 7.65 16.09
CA ILE A 16 -15.81 7.99 16.39
C ILE A 16 -15.34 9.12 15.46
N ILE A 17 -15.69 9.04 14.17
CA ILE A 17 -15.30 10.04 13.17
C ILE A 17 -15.97 11.39 13.48
N GLU A 18 -17.27 11.41 13.74
CA GLU A 18 -18.04 12.60 14.11
C GLU A 18 -17.48 13.27 15.37
N TYR A 19 -17.15 12.49 16.39
CA TYR A 19 -16.50 13.02 17.60
C TYR A 19 -15.13 13.63 17.27
N LEU A 20 -14.26 12.89 16.58
CA LEU A 20 -12.91 13.35 16.25
C LEU A 20 -12.89 14.53 15.30
N TYR A 21 -13.94 14.73 14.49
CA TYR A 21 -14.06 15.90 13.61
C TYR A 21 -14.09 17.21 14.42
N ASN A 22 -14.71 17.19 15.60
CA ASN A 22 -14.85 18.35 16.49
C ASN A 22 -13.65 18.57 17.43
N VAL A 23 -12.74 17.60 17.53
CA VAL A 23 -11.56 17.72 18.39
C VAL A 23 -10.56 18.72 17.79
N PRO A 24 -10.04 19.70 18.58
CA PRO A 24 -9.00 20.63 18.15
C PRO A 24 -7.76 19.91 17.58
N TRP A 25 -7.21 20.45 16.49
CA TRP A 25 -6.10 19.80 15.79
C TRP A 25 -4.85 19.59 16.66
N ASN A 26 -4.54 20.57 17.52
CA ASN A 26 -3.41 20.52 18.45
C ASN A 26 -3.50 19.38 19.47
N MET A 27 -4.70 18.87 19.77
CA MET A 27 -4.89 17.72 20.67
C MET A 27 -4.62 16.39 19.99
N LYS A 28 -4.74 16.30 18.66
CA LYS A 28 -4.62 15.01 17.92
C LYS A 28 -3.17 14.52 17.86
N CYS A 29 -2.21 15.44 17.82
CA CYS A 29 -0.77 15.19 17.68
C CYS A 29 0.06 16.09 18.61
N VAL A 30 -0.13 15.93 19.92
CA VAL A 30 0.63 16.67 20.94
C VAL A 30 2.13 16.37 20.80
N ASN A 31 2.96 17.42 20.83
CA ASN A 31 4.42 17.34 20.69
C ASN A 31 4.92 16.62 19.42
N GLY A 32 4.13 16.63 18.35
CA GLY A 32 4.47 15.97 17.08
C GLY A 32 4.42 14.43 17.13
N VAL A 33 3.92 13.85 18.23
CA VAL A 33 3.71 12.41 18.36
C VAL A 33 2.42 12.03 17.64
N GLU A 34 2.46 11.01 16.79
CA GLU A 34 1.26 10.56 16.10
C GLU A 34 0.30 9.86 17.07
N LYS A 35 -1.00 10.17 16.93
CA LYS A 35 -2.08 9.53 17.68
C LYS A 35 -1.99 9.77 19.19
N SER A 36 -1.43 10.90 19.65
CA SER A 36 -1.27 11.20 21.08
C SER A 36 -2.58 11.07 21.85
N LEU A 37 -3.67 11.65 21.32
CA LEU A 37 -4.99 11.56 21.94
C LEU A 37 -5.46 10.09 22.14
N LEU A 38 -5.22 9.23 21.16
CA LEU A 38 -5.58 7.81 21.27
C LEU A 38 -4.69 7.07 22.26
N ARG A 39 -3.38 7.40 22.32
CA ARG A 39 -2.45 6.81 23.27
C ARG A 39 -2.84 7.19 24.70
N GLU A 40 -3.12 8.47 24.95
CA GLU A 40 -3.56 8.97 26.24
C GLU A 40 -4.92 8.37 26.66
N ALA A 41 -5.88 8.28 25.73
CA ALA A 41 -7.20 7.69 26.00
C ALA A 41 -7.18 6.19 26.30
N CYS A 42 -6.05 5.50 26.08
CA CYS A 42 -5.87 4.07 26.34
C CYS A 42 -4.67 3.78 27.25
N ALA A 43 -4.12 4.81 27.92
CA ALA A 43 -2.88 4.68 28.68
C ALA A 43 -2.99 3.69 29.86
N ASP A 44 -4.20 3.52 30.39
CA ASP A 44 -4.55 2.58 31.45
C ASP A 44 -4.86 1.15 30.94
N LEU A 45 -5.00 0.96 29.63
CA LEU A 45 -5.39 -0.31 29.01
C LEU A 45 -4.21 -1.11 28.45
N LEU A 46 -3.07 -0.47 28.18
CA LEU A 46 -1.95 -1.07 27.44
C LEU A 46 -0.60 -0.82 28.14
N PRO A 47 0.36 -1.75 28.01
CA PRO A 47 1.72 -1.51 28.47
C PRO A 47 2.41 -0.34 27.74
N GLU A 48 3.29 0.35 28.45
CA GLU A 48 4.07 1.49 27.94
C GLU A 48 4.80 1.18 26.61
N GLU A 49 5.37 -0.02 26.50
CA GLU A 49 6.06 -0.47 25.29
C GLU A 49 5.15 -0.56 24.05
N VAL A 50 3.87 -0.88 24.23
CA VAL A 50 2.87 -0.90 23.15
C VAL A 50 2.39 0.52 22.87
N LEU A 51 2.14 1.29 23.92
CA LEU A 51 1.69 2.69 23.85
C LEU A 51 2.69 3.59 23.13
N HIS A 52 3.99 3.34 23.22
CA HIS A 52 5.04 4.16 22.60
C HIS A 52 5.74 3.49 21.42
N ARG A 53 5.24 2.33 20.98
CA ARG A 53 5.76 1.64 19.80
C ARG A 53 5.68 2.54 18.56
N LYS A 54 6.80 2.63 17.82
CA LYS A 54 6.83 3.30 16.51
C LYS A 54 5.89 2.62 15.53
N LYS A 55 5.28 3.40 14.65
CA LYS A 55 4.48 2.87 13.53
C LYS A 55 5.30 1.87 12.73
N SER A 56 4.81 0.63 12.66
CA SER A 56 5.32 -0.38 11.73
C SER A 56 4.28 -0.53 10.62
N PRO A 57 4.65 -0.33 9.34
CA PRO A 57 3.72 -0.51 8.24
C PRO A 57 3.34 -1.99 8.07
N TYR A 58 2.28 -2.26 7.32
CA TYR A 58 1.97 -3.62 6.88
C TYR A 58 3.19 -4.23 6.18
N PRO A 59 3.44 -5.55 6.38
CA PRO A 59 4.58 -6.22 5.79
C PRO A 59 4.53 -6.11 4.27
N LYS A 60 5.69 -5.84 3.67
CA LYS A 60 5.90 -5.94 2.23
C LYS A 60 6.66 -7.22 1.93
N THR A 61 6.46 -7.78 0.75
CA THR A 61 7.29 -8.89 0.29
C THR A 61 8.65 -8.37 -0.17
N TYR A 62 9.71 -8.83 0.50
CA TYR A 62 11.11 -8.56 0.16
C TYR A 62 11.77 -9.80 -0.50
N ASN A 63 10.98 -10.81 -0.86
CA ASN A 63 11.49 -12.07 -1.38
C ASN A 63 12.08 -11.87 -2.80
N PRO A 64 13.37 -12.16 -3.03
CA PRO A 64 13.99 -12.03 -4.35
C PRO A 64 13.30 -12.84 -5.45
N ASN A 65 12.70 -13.98 -5.12
CA ASN A 65 11.96 -14.81 -6.08
C ASN A 65 10.67 -14.14 -6.55
N PHE A 66 9.97 -13.43 -5.64
CA PHE A 66 8.79 -12.65 -6.02
C PHE A 66 9.16 -11.56 -7.03
N HIS A 67 10.25 -10.83 -6.76
CA HIS A 67 10.76 -9.81 -7.67
C HIS A 67 11.06 -10.39 -9.06
N LYS A 68 11.85 -11.47 -9.14
CA LYS A 68 12.18 -12.13 -10.42
C LYS A 68 10.95 -12.56 -11.20
N LEU A 69 9.97 -13.17 -10.54
CA LEU A 69 8.74 -13.65 -11.18
C LEU A 69 7.88 -12.50 -11.73
N VAL A 70 7.70 -11.44 -10.95
CA VAL A 70 6.91 -10.28 -11.36
C VAL A 70 7.58 -9.56 -12.52
N TYR A 71 8.90 -9.31 -12.45
CA TYR A 71 9.61 -8.62 -13.52
C TYR A 71 9.66 -9.47 -14.79
N GLY A 72 9.85 -10.78 -14.69
CA GLY A 72 9.78 -11.68 -15.84
C GLY A 72 8.43 -11.60 -16.56
N ARG A 73 7.32 -11.63 -15.81
CA ARG A 73 5.97 -11.46 -16.38
C ARG A 73 5.74 -10.06 -16.95
N PHE A 74 6.25 -9.03 -16.29
CA PHE A 74 6.06 -7.66 -16.77
C PHE A 74 6.83 -7.42 -18.08
N SER A 75 8.04 -7.96 -18.21
CA SER A 75 8.77 -7.98 -19.48
C SER A 75 7.98 -8.64 -20.61
N GLN A 76 7.31 -9.77 -20.35
CA GLN A 76 6.46 -10.43 -21.35
C GLN A 76 5.29 -9.55 -21.80
N ILE A 77 4.65 -8.79 -20.89
CA ILE A 77 3.62 -7.82 -21.26
C ILE A 77 4.22 -6.71 -22.13
N LEU A 78 5.39 -6.18 -21.77
CA LEU A 78 6.03 -5.14 -22.56
C LEU A 78 6.45 -5.62 -23.96
N GLU A 79 6.60 -6.92 -24.17
CA GLU A 79 6.87 -7.52 -25.48
C GLU A 79 5.60 -7.77 -26.30
N ASN A 80 4.42 -7.71 -25.67
CA ASN A 80 3.13 -7.86 -26.33
C ASN A 80 2.48 -6.48 -26.59
N PRO A 81 2.57 -5.92 -27.80
CA PRO A 81 1.97 -4.62 -28.10
C PRO A 81 0.43 -4.63 -28.04
N ASN A 82 -0.20 -5.80 -28.10
CA ASN A 82 -1.65 -5.95 -27.99
C ASN A 82 -2.14 -6.11 -26.55
N ALA A 83 -1.25 -6.11 -25.56
CA ALA A 83 -1.66 -6.15 -24.17
C ALA A 83 -2.45 -4.87 -23.85
N PRO A 84 -3.68 -4.96 -23.30
CA PRO A 84 -4.57 -3.80 -23.17
C PRO A 84 -3.97 -2.69 -22.28
N VAL A 85 -3.12 -3.05 -21.31
CA VAL A 85 -2.45 -2.05 -20.46
C VAL A 85 -1.49 -1.15 -21.24
N MET A 86 -1.02 -1.55 -22.43
CA MET A 86 -0.14 -0.75 -23.29
C MET A 86 -0.77 0.57 -23.72
N ALA A 87 -2.10 0.70 -23.67
CA ALA A 87 -2.80 1.97 -23.89
C ALA A 87 -2.48 3.03 -22.82
N PHE A 88 -1.99 2.61 -21.64
CA PHE A 88 -1.74 3.49 -20.50
C PHE A 88 -0.28 3.58 -20.07
N ILE A 89 0.59 2.74 -20.64
CA ILE A 89 2.00 2.69 -20.26
C ILE A 89 2.92 3.05 -21.42
N ASP A 90 3.95 3.84 -21.11
CA ASP A 90 5.06 4.09 -22.02
C ASP A 90 6.06 2.94 -21.89
N GLN A 91 6.23 2.18 -22.97
CA GLN A 91 7.08 0.99 -22.99
C GLN A 91 8.54 1.31 -22.66
N LYS A 92 9.06 2.45 -23.15
CA LYS A 92 10.46 2.84 -22.90
C LYS A 92 10.64 3.16 -21.43
N LYS A 93 9.75 3.97 -20.86
CA LYS A 93 9.81 4.32 -19.42
C LYS A 93 9.65 3.10 -18.53
N ALA A 94 8.81 2.14 -18.92
CA ALA A 94 8.64 0.89 -18.18
C ALA A 94 9.93 0.03 -18.18
N ARG A 95 10.64 -0.05 -19.32
CA ARG A 95 11.94 -0.73 -19.39
C ARG A 95 13.01 -0.01 -18.59
N ASP A 96 13.09 1.32 -18.72
CA ASP A 96 14.03 2.15 -17.95
C ASP A 96 13.78 1.96 -16.44
N PHE A 97 12.52 1.90 -16.01
CA PHE A 97 12.13 1.65 -14.62
C PHE A 97 12.57 0.28 -14.11
N MET A 98 12.40 -0.79 -14.90
CA MET A 98 12.84 -2.13 -14.49
C MET A 98 14.37 -2.27 -14.42
N ALA A 99 15.12 -1.44 -15.15
CA ALA A 99 16.58 -1.44 -15.16
C ALA A 99 17.19 -0.72 -13.95
N LEU A 100 16.41 0.12 -13.25
CA LEU A 100 16.89 0.79 -12.05
C LEU A 100 17.18 -0.23 -10.94
N PRO A 101 18.20 0.02 -10.09
CA PRO A 101 18.40 -0.77 -8.89
C PRO A 101 17.10 -0.88 -8.09
N VAL A 102 16.89 -2.02 -7.44
CA VAL A 102 15.79 -2.19 -6.48
C VAL A 102 16.14 -1.43 -5.19
N GLU A 103 16.41 -0.15 -5.32
CA GLU A 103 16.37 0.74 -4.18
C GLU A 103 14.91 1.06 -3.94
N TYR A 104 14.50 0.89 -2.69
CA TYR A 104 13.20 1.30 -2.18
C TYR A 104 13.15 2.84 -2.13
N GLY A 105 13.28 3.49 -3.29
CA GLY A 105 13.03 4.90 -3.48
C GLY A 105 11.60 5.24 -3.08
N LYS A 106 11.24 6.53 -3.16
CA LYS A 106 9.88 6.97 -2.83
C LYS A 106 8.88 6.20 -3.71
N PRO A 107 8.03 5.34 -3.13
CA PRO A 107 7.05 4.60 -3.90
C PRO A 107 6.08 5.57 -4.56
N TRP A 108 5.53 5.18 -5.71
CA TRP A 108 4.51 5.96 -6.43
C TRP A 108 3.30 6.29 -5.52
N PHE A 109 2.93 5.34 -4.66
CA PHE A 109 1.80 5.50 -3.74
C PHE A 109 2.10 4.92 -2.35
N GLY A 110 1.86 5.75 -1.34
CA GLY A 110 1.92 5.38 0.07
C GLY A 110 3.29 4.91 0.52
N GLN A 111 3.33 3.85 1.32
CA GLN A 111 4.58 3.19 1.71
C GLN A 111 4.80 1.88 0.93
N LEU A 112 3.78 1.35 0.26
CA LEU A 112 3.74 -0.06 -0.17
C LEU A 112 4.10 -0.28 -1.64
N MET A 113 3.93 0.74 -2.50
CA MET A 113 4.07 0.59 -3.96
C MET A 113 5.51 0.86 -4.44
N ALA A 114 6.47 0.13 -3.86
CA ALA A 114 7.84 0.11 -4.37
C ALA A 114 7.92 -0.71 -5.68
N ALA A 115 9.11 -0.78 -6.30
CA ALA A 115 9.26 -1.23 -7.67
C ALA A 115 8.61 -2.59 -8.03
N PRO A 116 8.84 -3.69 -7.28
CA PRO A 116 8.17 -4.97 -7.57
C PRO A 116 6.66 -4.94 -7.33
N GLN A 117 6.17 -4.13 -6.39
CA GLN A 117 4.73 -3.99 -6.15
C GLN A 117 4.04 -3.18 -7.26
N MET A 118 4.70 -2.16 -7.80
CA MET A 118 4.19 -1.38 -8.92
C MET A 118 4.07 -2.25 -10.18
N ALA A 119 5.10 -3.03 -10.52
CA ALA A 119 5.04 -3.98 -11.63
C ALA A 119 3.91 -5.01 -11.42
N ALA A 120 3.78 -5.56 -10.21
CA ALA A 120 2.70 -6.51 -9.89
C ALA A 120 1.30 -5.90 -10.06
N TYR A 121 1.12 -4.63 -9.71
CA TYR A 121 -0.15 -3.93 -9.90
C TYR A 121 -0.47 -3.71 -11.37
N ILE A 122 0.51 -3.34 -12.20
CA ILE A 122 0.31 -3.20 -13.65
C ILE A 122 -0.09 -4.56 -14.27
N LEU A 123 0.57 -5.66 -13.86
CA LEU A 123 0.16 -7.01 -14.25
C LEU A 123 -1.29 -7.31 -13.86
N GLN A 124 -1.70 -6.93 -12.65
CA GLN A 124 -3.07 -7.13 -12.17
C GLN A 124 -4.09 -6.33 -12.98
N VAL A 125 -3.78 -5.07 -13.30
CA VAL A 125 -4.63 -4.21 -14.14
C VAL A 125 -4.76 -4.82 -15.53
N ASN A 126 -3.65 -5.25 -16.16
CA ASN A 126 -3.71 -5.92 -17.46
C ASN A 126 -4.60 -7.17 -17.43
N GLY A 127 -4.39 -8.06 -16.45
CA GLY A 127 -5.20 -9.27 -16.33
C GLY A 127 -6.67 -9.00 -16.04
N TRP A 128 -6.97 -7.89 -15.34
CA TRP A 128 -8.35 -7.42 -15.16
C TRP A 128 -8.96 -6.95 -16.48
N MET A 129 -8.24 -6.13 -17.25
CA MET A 129 -8.70 -5.67 -18.57
C MET A 129 -8.94 -6.83 -19.54
N GLU A 130 -8.02 -7.80 -19.60
CA GLU A 130 -8.18 -9.01 -20.42
C GLU A 130 -9.42 -9.80 -20.01
N LYS A 131 -9.64 -9.98 -18.70
CA LYS A 131 -10.78 -10.73 -18.16
C LYS A 131 -12.12 -10.07 -18.47
N PHE A 132 -12.17 -8.74 -18.47
CA PHE A 132 -13.41 -7.98 -18.67
C PHE A 132 -13.54 -7.40 -20.08
N HIS A 133 -12.63 -7.75 -21.00
CA HIS A 133 -12.61 -7.30 -22.40
C HIS A 133 -12.68 -5.78 -22.55
N LEU A 134 -11.85 -5.08 -21.77
CA LEU A 134 -11.70 -3.62 -21.78
C LEU A 134 -10.60 -3.14 -22.73
#